data_AF-A0A838G9V1-F1
#
_entry.id   AF-A0A838G9V1-F1
#
_cell.length_a   1.000
_cell.length_b   1.000
_cell.length_c   1.000
_cell.angle_alpha   90.00
_cell.angle_beta   90.00
_cell.angle_gamma   90.00
#
_symmetry.space_group_name_H-M   'P 1'
#
loop_
_entity.id
_entity.type
_entity.pdbx_description
1 polymer ?
#
loop_
_entity_poly.entity_id
_entity_poly.type
_entity_poly.pdbx_seq_one_letter_code
_entity_poly.pdbx_strand_id
1 'polypeptide(L)'
;MTNAALRMPEAVLRHFPAHLHALTVVSDRDGLLADEDVAGVLADRGFAVIEETDPVMLRVRVEHLRPWTPERPVIVVTQGDLRNLPFDLWRQGRQISLSLHDFFPRLSYPIVKSLAPARRARLAAAGEPPTSLGEVSSIDFVLRHAFEVEALDLANPAGLVGWLNVHHARNEILPPRLREALLARLRAAPALAGLDPAPLIDDKDAYEVFVREQWDTFVRRAAGTSIAKTGAPYILRFERDTELQDDLAGLLRTGTIAPVRVGDPDLLPAWARPGVLAETDDGRAARAVALAGSLAGRLGEDGGERRWDDWRAIAREWAELSILRVEMDSGSAAIAPLEATLDRTFLDWLRRRYASLGGQKLPQPHHVHHVPLWLAR
;
A
#
# COMPACT_ATOMS: atom_id res chain seq x y z
N MET A 1 3.23 -28.63 21.07
CA MET A 1 1.98 -28.23 20.39
C MET A 1 2.26 -26.93 19.66
N THR A 2 2.30 -27.03 18.34
CA THR A 2 2.85 -26.05 17.41
C THR A 2 2.10 -24.72 17.54
N ASN A 3 2.77 -23.70 18.07
CA ASN A 3 2.29 -22.33 18.08
C ASN A 3 2.29 -21.88 16.62
N ALA A 4 1.18 -22.12 15.91
CA ALA A 4 0.96 -21.53 14.60
C ALA A 4 1.19 -20.02 14.77
N ALA A 5 2.13 -19.47 14.00
CA ALA A 5 2.59 -18.09 14.16
C ALA A 5 1.38 -17.16 14.13
N LEU A 6 0.94 -16.72 15.31
CA LEU A 6 -0.13 -15.73 15.45
C LEU A 6 0.27 -14.51 14.64
N ARG A 7 -0.65 -14.01 13.83
CA ARG A 7 -0.41 -12.78 13.06
C ARG A 7 -0.11 -11.66 14.08
N MET A 8 0.81 -10.75 13.77
CA MET A 8 1.21 -9.65 14.68
C MET A 8 0.01 -8.94 15.34
N PRO A 9 -1.10 -8.60 14.62
CA PRO A 9 -2.29 -8.03 15.25
C PRO A 9 -2.91 -8.90 16.33
N GLU A 10 -3.01 -10.22 16.13
CA GLU A 10 -3.58 -11.16 17.10
C GLU A 10 -2.75 -11.23 18.37
N ALA A 11 -1.42 -11.22 18.23
CA ALA A 11 -0.50 -11.21 19.35
C ALA A 11 -0.62 -9.92 20.18
N VAL A 12 -0.75 -8.76 19.53
CA VAL A 12 -1.07 -7.48 20.22
C VAL A 12 -2.42 -7.58 20.94
N LEU A 13 -3.46 -8.08 20.26
CA LEU A 13 -4.82 -8.15 20.81
C LEU A 13 -4.97 -9.11 22.01
N ARG A 14 -4.07 -10.08 22.19
CA ARG A 14 -4.05 -10.94 23.39
C ARG A 14 -3.78 -10.17 24.67
N HIS A 15 -3.14 -9.00 24.57
CA HIS A 15 -2.90 -8.13 25.71
C HIS A 15 -4.18 -7.42 26.18
N PHE A 16 -5.26 -7.41 25.40
CA PHE A 16 -6.48 -6.64 25.65
C PHE A 16 -7.75 -7.52 25.64
N PRO A 17 -7.87 -8.50 26.56
CA PRO A 17 -9.08 -9.31 26.67
C PRO A 17 -10.29 -8.43 27.04
N ALA A 18 -11.43 -8.69 26.40
CA ALA A 18 -12.68 -7.99 26.70
C ALA A 18 -13.13 -8.27 28.14
N HIS A 19 -13.75 -7.28 28.79
CA HIS A 19 -14.41 -7.42 30.09
C HIS A 19 -13.51 -7.85 31.27
N LEU A 20 -12.19 -7.70 31.16
CA LEU A 20 -11.26 -8.07 32.23
C LEU A 20 -10.69 -6.87 33.00
N HIS A 21 -10.25 -5.83 32.28
CA HIS A 21 -9.56 -4.68 32.87
C HIS A 21 -10.25 -3.38 32.50
N ALA A 22 -10.69 -2.62 33.49
CA ALA A 22 -11.37 -1.34 33.28
C ALA A 22 -10.43 -0.24 32.78
N LEU A 23 -9.17 -0.22 33.23
CA LEU A 23 -8.14 0.73 32.79
C LEU A 23 -6.85 0.01 32.44
N THR A 24 -6.32 0.29 31.25
CA THR A 24 -5.00 -0.17 30.80
C THR A 24 -4.18 1.04 30.36
N VAL A 25 -2.92 1.13 30.80
CA VAL A 25 -1.95 2.13 30.34
C VAL A 25 -0.90 1.44 29.48
N VAL A 26 -0.64 1.96 28.29
CA VAL A 26 0.18 1.33 27.27
C VAL A 26 1.30 2.25 26.82
N SER A 27 2.54 1.77 26.86
CA SER A 27 3.65 2.38 26.15
C SER A 27 3.70 1.77 24.75
N ASP A 28 3.35 2.54 23.73
CA ASP A 28 3.31 2.09 22.33
C ASP A 28 4.14 3.02 21.46
N ARG A 29 5.47 2.81 21.49
CA ARG A 29 6.46 3.66 20.78
C ARG A 29 6.45 3.49 19.26
N ASP A 30 5.80 2.44 18.79
CA ASP A 30 5.83 2.00 17.40
C ASP A 30 4.45 2.08 16.72
N GLY A 31 3.42 2.52 17.47
CA GLY A 31 2.06 2.72 16.96
C GLY A 31 1.38 1.43 16.55
N LEU A 32 1.58 0.36 17.33
CA LEU A 32 0.97 -0.95 17.10
C LEU A 32 -0.54 -0.97 17.35
N LEU A 33 -1.04 -0.14 18.27
CA LEU A 33 -2.47 0.03 18.52
C LEU A 33 -3.19 0.88 17.48
N ALA A 34 -2.44 1.70 16.74
CA ALA A 34 -2.95 2.53 15.66
C ALA A 34 -3.12 1.76 14.34
N ASP A 35 -2.69 0.50 14.27
CA ASP A 35 -2.99 -0.34 13.12
C ASP A 35 -4.51 -0.56 13.00
N GLU A 36 -5.02 -0.43 11.77
CA GLU A 36 -6.46 -0.47 11.47
C GLU A 36 -7.15 -1.73 12.01
N ASP A 37 -6.51 -2.89 11.93
CA ASP A 37 -7.06 -4.17 12.36
C ASP A 37 -7.11 -4.27 13.88
N VAL A 38 -6.04 -3.83 14.53
CA VAL A 38 -5.97 -3.78 16.00
C VAL A 38 -7.02 -2.80 16.54
N ALA A 39 -7.07 -1.59 16.00
CA ALA A 39 -8.00 -0.55 16.42
C ALA A 39 -9.48 -0.98 16.22
N GLY A 40 -9.79 -1.62 15.10
CA GLY A 40 -11.13 -2.15 14.82
C GLY A 40 -11.57 -3.17 15.86
N VAL A 41 -10.73 -4.18 16.13
CA VAL A 41 -11.06 -5.22 17.12
C VAL A 41 -11.13 -4.66 18.54
N LEU A 42 -10.30 -3.67 18.90
CA LEU A 42 -10.41 -3.00 20.19
C LEU A 42 -11.74 -2.25 20.34
N ALA A 43 -12.17 -1.55 19.29
CA ALA A 43 -13.47 -0.87 19.27
C ALA A 43 -14.64 -1.87 19.40
N ASP A 44 -14.58 -3.00 18.68
CA ASP A 44 -15.59 -4.07 18.77
C ASP A 44 -15.66 -4.71 20.17
N ARG A 45 -14.52 -4.76 20.87
CA ARG A 45 -14.44 -5.18 22.28
C ARG A 45 -14.88 -4.09 23.27
N GLY A 46 -15.31 -2.92 22.80
CA GLY A 46 -15.80 -1.81 23.61
C GLY A 46 -14.72 -0.92 24.22
N PHE A 47 -13.46 -1.06 23.81
CA PHE A 47 -12.38 -0.21 24.34
C PHE A 47 -12.46 1.22 23.81
N ALA A 48 -12.38 2.19 24.71
CA ALA A 48 -12.08 3.57 24.35
C ALA A 48 -10.55 3.80 24.41
N VAL A 49 -9.94 4.17 23.30
CA VAL A 49 -8.50 4.46 23.21
C VAL A 49 -8.28 5.98 23.33
N ILE A 50 -7.36 6.38 24.21
CA ILE A 50 -6.92 7.76 24.42
C ILE A 50 -5.43 7.84 24.06
N GLU A 51 -5.10 8.51 22.97
CA GLU A 51 -3.71 8.81 22.56
C GLU A 51 -3.55 10.33 22.50
N GLU A 52 -3.44 10.96 23.67
CA GLU A 52 -3.29 12.42 23.80
C GLU A 52 -1.88 12.75 24.27
N THR A 53 -1.16 13.59 23.51
CA THR A 53 0.17 14.08 23.89
C THR A 53 0.10 15.27 24.83
N ASP A 54 -0.93 16.10 24.70
CA ASP A 54 -1.16 17.25 25.57
C ASP A 54 -1.71 16.78 26.94
N PRO A 55 -1.03 17.10 28.06
CA PRO A 55 -1.46 16.65 29.38
C PRO A 55 -2.84 17.16 29.83
N VAL A 56 -3.24 18.35 29.38
CA VAL A 56 -4.55 18.95 29.70
C VAL A 56 -5.65 18.22 28.93
N MET A 57 -5.46 18.00 27.63
CA MET A 57 -6.40 17.23 26.80
C MET A 57 -6.52 15.78 27.26
N LEU A 58 -5.39 15.15 27.61
CA LEU A 58 -5.38 13.84 28.25
C LEU A 58 -6.29 13.84 29.47
N ARG A 59 -6.17 14.85 30.35
CA ARG A 59 -7.00 14.93 31.56
C ARG A 59 -8.48 15.10 31.23
N VAL A 60 -8.83 16.00 30.32
CA VAL A 60 -10.22 16.22 29.90
C VAL A 60 -10.85 14.93 29.37
N ARG A 61 -10.14 14.20 28.50
CA ARG A 61 -10.63 12.94 27.90
C ARG A 61 -10.78 11.83 28.94
N VAL A 62 -9.81 11.71 29.84
CA VAL A 62 -9.84 10.76 30.96
C VAL A 62 -11.04 11.01 31.87
N GLU A 63 -11.28 12.26 32.27
CA GLU A 63 -12.41 12.61 33.15
C GLU A 63 -13.77 12.38 32.46
N HIS A 64 -13.87 12.62 31.16
CA HIS A 64 -15.09 12.35 30.39
C HIS A 64 -15.46 10.86 30.33
N LEU A 65 -14.45 9.97 30.40
CA LEU A 65 -14.64 8.52 30.31
C LEU A 65 -14.72 7.84 31.70
N ARG A 66 -14.61 8.62 32.79
CA ARG A 66 -14.84 8.10 34.15
C ARG A 66 -16.35 7.97 34.45
N PRO A 67 -16.76 6.99 35.28
CA PRO A 67 -15.95 5.88 35.76
C PRO A 67 -15.76 4.82 34.67
N TRP A 68 -14.55 4.31 34.54
CA TRP A 68 -14.28 3.14 33.69
C TRP A 68 -14.72 1.86 34.39
N THR A 69 -15.22 0.91 33.59
CA THR A 69 -15.69 -0.40 34.05
C THR A 69 -15.17 -1.47 33.09
N PRO A 70 -15.13 -2.76 33.47
CA PRO A 70 -14.79 -3.83 32.53
C PRO A 70 -15.72 -3.86 31.30
N GLU A 71 -16.97 -3.40 31.43
CA GLU A 71 -17.95 -3.30 30.35
C GLU A 71 -17.68 -2.10 29.42
N ARG A 72 -16.97 -1.08 29.90
CA ARG A 72 -16.53 0.11 29.15
C ARG A 72 -15.06 0.40 29.44
N PRO A 73 -14.15 -0.46 28.96
CA PRO A 73 -12.74 -0.38 29.32
C PRO A 73 -12.03 0.75 28.57
N VAL A 74 -11.02 1.34 29.20
CA VAL A 74 -10.24 2.46 28.65
C VAL A 74 -8.78 2.07 28.49
N ILE A 75 -8.19 2.43 27.35
CA ILE A 75 -6.76 2.31 27.06
C ILE A 75 -6.18 3.72 26.97
N VAL A 76 -5.20 4.04 27.83
CA VAL A 76 -4.42 5.27 27.75
C VAL A 76 -3.06 4.94 27.14
N VAL A 77 -2.77 5.53 25.98
CA VAL A 77 -1.56 5.27 25.20
C VAL A 77 -0.56 6.40 25.42
N THR A 78 0.70 6.05 25.62
CA THR A 78 1.83 6.99 25.64
C THR A 78 2.95 6.49 24.73
N GLN A 79 3.62 7.43 24.07
CA GLN A 79 4.81 7.17 23.26
C GLN A 79 6.09 7.08 24.12
N GLY A 80 5.99 7.42 25.41
CA GLY A 80 7.10 7.49 26.36
C GLY A 80 7.13 6.34 27.36
N ASP A 81 7.85 6.55 28.45
CA ASP A 81 7.80 5.67 29.61
C ASP A 81 6.43 5.79 30.30
N LEU A 82 5.84 4.67 30.70
CA LEU A 82 4.58 4.64 31.45
C LEU A 82 4.64 5.49 32.73
N ARG A 83 5.81 5.61 33.34
CA ARG A 83 6.05 6.39 34.57
C ARG A 83 5.84 7.90 34.37
N ASN A 84 5.78 8.38 33.13
CA ASN A 84 5.52 9.78 32.82
C ASN A 84 4.02 10.10 32.80
N LEU A 85 3.14 9.10 32.85
CA LEU A 85 1.70 9.33 32.95
C LEU A 85 1.33 9.88 34.34
N PRO A 86 0.20 10.61 34.45
CA PRO A 86 -0.37 10.99 35.74
C PRO A 86 -0.41 9.81 36.71
N PHE A 87 0.06 10.03 37.93
CA PHE A 87 0.29 8.98 38.92
C PHE A 87 -0.98 8.17 39.23
N ASP A 88 -2.15 8.81 39.20
CA ASP A 88 -3.44 8.14 39.39
C ASP A 88 -3.74 7.13 38.28
N LEU A 89 -3.43 7.44 37.02
CA LEU A 89 -3.57 6.52 35.88
C LEU A 89 -2.54 5.40 35.93
N TRP A 90 -1.27 5.74 36.15
CA TRP A 90 -0.19 4.77 36.23
C TRP A 90 -0.38 3.73 37.34
N ARG A 91 -0.87 4.19 38.51
CA ARG A 91 -1.11 3.33 39.69
C ARG A 91 -2.35 2.45 39.54
N GLN A 92 -3.43 2.96 38.94
CA GLN A 92 -4.70 2.23 38.83
C GLN A 92 -4.76 1.32 37.61
N GLY A 93 -4.09 1.70 36.51
CA GLY A 93 -4.15 0.99 35.25
C GLY A 93 -3.24 -0.23 35.20
N ARG A 94 -3.67 -1.26 34.46
CA ARG A 94 -2.78 -2.35 34.07
C ARG A 94 -1.72 -1.83 33.10
N GLN A 95 -0.46 -2.12 33.37
CA GLN A 95 0.68 -1.60 32.62
C GLN A 95 1.10 -2.57 31.51
N ILE A 96 1.25 -2.05 30.28
CA ILE A 96 1.69 -2.82 29.12
C ILE A 96 2.71 -1.99 28.34
N SER A 97 3.78 -2.62 27.89
CA SER A 97 4.72 -2.03 26.93
C SER A 97 4.67 -2.84 25.65
N LEU A 98 4.53 -2.17 24.52
CA LEU A 98 4.53 -2.76 23.18
C LEU A 98 5.72 -2.21 22.40
N SER A 99 6.51 -3.10 21.80
CA SER A 99 7.58 -2.73 20.89
C SER A 99 7.66 -3.69 19.70
N LEU A 100 8.04 -3.16 18.54
CA LEU A 100 8.35 -3.99 17.37
C LEU A 100 9.45 -5.03 17.65
N HIS A 101 10.36 -4.76 18.59
CA HIS A 101 11.41 -5.73 18.94
C HIS A 101 10.83 -7.04 19.49
N ASP A 102 9.68 -6.99 20.17
CA ASP A 102 9.01 -8.18 20.71
C ASP A 102 8.46 -9.10 19.60
N PHE A 103 8.21 -8.53 18.41
CA PHE A 103 7.67 -9.25 17.25
C PHE A 103 8.74 -9.58 16.19
N PHE A 104 9.84 -8.84 16.17
CA PHE A 104 10.94 -9.01 15.22
C PHE A 104 12.30 -9.05 15.93
N PRO A 105 12.51 -9.99 16.88
CA PRO A 105 13.69 -9.97 17.75
C PRO A 105 15.01 -10.21 17.01
N ARG A 106 14.94 -10.84 15.83
CA ARG A 106 16.11 -11.25 15.02
C ARG A 106 16.42 -10.31 13.87
N LEU A 107 15.68 -9.22 13.72
CA LEU A 107 15.89 -8.22 12.68
C LEU A 107 16.35 -6.90 13.29
N SER A 108 17.06 -6.11 12.49
CA SER A 108 17.45 -4.75 12.85
C SER A 108 16.21 -3.89 13.11
N TYR A 109 16.03 -3.50 14.38
CA TYR A 109 14.90 -2.68 14.82
C TYR A 109 14.73 -1.38 14.01
N PRO A 110 15.80 -0.60 13.73
CA PRO A 110 15.69 0.59 12.86
C PRO A 110 15.09 0.29 11.47
N ILE A 111 15.44 -0.85 10.87
CA ILE A 111 14.92 -1.25 9.55
C ILE A 111 13.44 -1.59 9.66
N VAL A 112 13.04 -2.42 10.62
CA VAL A 112 11.63 -2.81 10.84
C VAL A 112 10.78 -1.58 11.18
N LYS A 113 11.28 -0.68 12.02
CA LYS A 113 10.60 0.56 12.40
C LYS A 113 10.33 1.48 11.21
N SER A 114 11.20 1.47 10.19
CA SER A 114 11.03 2.29 8.99
C SER A 114 9.90 1.82 8.05
N LEU A 115 9.38 0.61 8.26
CA LEU A 115 8.34 0.02 7.42
C LEU A 115 6.94 0.52 7.77
N ALA A 116 6.10 0.69 6.74
CA ALA A 116 4.66 0.88 6.93
C ALA A 116 4.01 -0.35 7.60
N PRO A 117 2.89 -0.19 8.35
CA PRO A 117 2.21 -1.29 9.04
C PRO A 117 1.90 -2.49 8.14
N ALA A 118 1.41 -2.26 6.92
CA ALA A 118 1.13 -3.33 5.96
C ALA A 118 2.37 -4.18 5.59
N ARG A 119 3.55 -3.56 5.49
CA ARG A 119 4.81 -4.26 5.21
C ARG A 119 5.32 -5.03 6.43
N ARG A 120 5.10 -4.52 7.64
CA ARG A 120 5.37 -5.27 8.88
C ARG A 120 4.47 -6.50 8.99
N ALA A 121 3.19 -6.38 8.65
CA ALA A 121 2.28 -7.52 8.62
C ALA A 121 2.72 -8.59 7.61
N ARG A 122 3.10 -8.19 6.39
CA ARG A 122 3.70 -9.10 5.39
C ARG A 122 4.97 -9.77 5.89
N LEU A 123 5.87 -8.99 6.49
CA LEU A 123 7.12 -9.50 7.05
C LEU A 123 6.87 -10.52 8.18
N ALA A 124 5.91 -10.26 9.06
CA ALA A 124 5.53 -11.20 10.12
C ALA A 124 4.97 -12.51 9.56
N ALA A 125 4.20 -12.45 8.47
CA ALA A 125 3.64 -13.63 7.80
C ALA A 125 4.71 -14.49 7.10
N ALA A 126 5.84 -13.90 6.70
CA ALA A 126 6.95 -14.62 6.08
C ALA A 126 7.76 -15.47 7.08
N GLY A 127 7.57 -15.28 8.38
CA GLY A 127 8.29 -15.97 9.44
C GLY A 127 9.61 -15.29 9.84
N GLU A 128 10.21 -15.78 10.92
CA GLU A 128 11.47 -15.25 11.44
C GLU A 128 12.69 -15.85 10.71
N PRO A 129 13.78 -15.07 10.56
CA PRO A 129 15.04 -15.61 10.07
C PRO A 129 15.64 -16.65 11.05
N PRO A 130 16.41 -17.63 10.53
CA PRO A 130 16.98 -18.71 11.34
C PRO A 130 18.00 -18.23 12.37
N THR A 131 18.60 -17.06 12.16
CA THR A 131 19.59 -16.42 13.03
C THR A 131 19.29 -14.93 13.17
N SER A 132 19.88 -14.28 14.19
CA SER A 132 19.85 -12.83 14.31
C SER A 132 20.66 -12.17 13.20
N LEU A 133 20.03 -11.24 12.49
CA LEU A 133 20.60 -10.55 11.35
C LEU A 133 21.11 -9.16 11.74
N GLY A 134 22.28 -8.80 11.22
CA GLY A 134 22.76 -7.42 11.24
C GLY A 134 21.94 -6.52 10.31
N GLU A 135 22.28 -5.24 10.24
CA GLU A 135 21.53 -4.25 9.44
C GLU A 135 21.46 -4.63 7.96
N VAL A 136 22.59 -4.93 7.32
CA VAL A 136 22.67 -5.29 5.89
C VAL A 136 21.84 -6.54 5.58
N SER A 137 22.02 -7.61 6.36
CA SER A 137 21.24 -8.84 6.15
C SER A 137 19.75 -8.66 6.47
N SER A 138 19.40 -7.75 7.39
CA SER A 138 18.00 -7.40 7.65
C SER A 138 17.38 -6.65 6.47
N ILE A 139 18.14 -5.76 5.82
CA ILE A 139 17.70 -5.06 4.60
C ILE A 139 17.39 -6.08 3.50
N ASP A 140 18.28 -7.03 3.24
CA ASP A 140 18.07 -8.08 2.23
C ASP A 140 16.86 -8.94 2.55
N PHE A 141 16.72 -9.37 3.81
CA PHE A 141 15.58 -10.16 4.26
C PHE A 141 14.26 -9.41 4.07
N VAL A 142 14.23 -8.12 4.41
CA VAL A 142 13.04 -7.27 4.26
C VAL A 142 12.71 -7.02 2.78
N LEU A 143 13.70 -6.75 1.93
CA LEU A 143 13.46 -6.60 0.48
C LEU A 143 12.85 -7.88 -0.10
N ARG A 144 13.41 -9.04 0.25
CA ARG A 144 12.94 -10.35 -0.20
C ARG A 144 11.50 -10.64 0.25
N HIS A 145 11.23 -10.52 1.54
CA HIS A 145 9.98 -11.02 2.13
C HIS A 145 8.88 -9.96 2.26
N ALA A 146 9.24 -8.72 2.57
CA ALA A 146 8.26 -7.64 2.67
C ALA A 146 8.00 -6.97 1.33
N PHE A 147 8.98 -6.89 0.41
CA PHE A 147 8.85 -6.22 -0.89
C PHE A 147 8.89 -7.15 -2.10
N GLU A 148 8.95 -8.48 -1.87
CA GLU A 148 8.84 -9.51 -2.92
C GLU A 148 9.95 -9.41 -4.00
N VAL A 149 11.10 -8.82 -3.64
CA VAL A 149 12.20 -8.51 -4.57
C VAL A 149 12.87 -9.75 -5.18
N GLU A 150 12.83 -10.91 -4.53
CA GLU A 150 13.42 -12.15 -5.10
C GLU A 150 12.43 -13.03 -5.83
N ALA A 151 11.12 -12.82 -5.66
CA ALA A 151 10.14 -13.52 -6.48
C ALA A 151 10.24 -13.11 -7.95
N LEU A 152 10.81 -11.92 -8.20
CA LEU A 152 11.01 -11.34 -9.51
C LEU A 152 12.52 -11.26 -9.80
N ASP A 153 12.93 -11.58 -11.03
CA ASP A 153 14.30 -11.34 -11.46
C ASP A 153 14.48 -9.86 -11.80
N LEU A 154 14.62 -9.02 -10.77
CA LEU A 154 14.82 -7.57 -10.92
C LEU A 154 16.08 -7.19 -11.70
N ALA A 155 17.01 -8.14 -11.91
CA ALA A 155 18.16 -7.89 -12.78
C ALA A 155 17.75 -7.80 -14.25
N ASN A 156 16.57 -8.33 -14.62
CA ASN A 156 16.00 -8.23 -15.95
C ASN A 156 14.99 -7.07 -16.05
N PRO A 157 14.86 -6.44 -17.23
CA PRO A 157 13.89 -5.37 -17.43
C PRO A 157 12.43 -5.78 -17.18
N ALA A 158 12.02 -7.00 -17.54
CA ALA A 158 10.67 -7.51 -17.29
C ALA A 158 10.33 -7.56 -15.80
N GLY A 159 11.16 -8.25 -15.03
CA GLY A 159 11.01 -8.36 -13.57
C GLY A 159 11.00 -6.98 -12.89
N LEU A 160 11.84 -6.04 -13.35
CA LEU A 160 11.83 -4.66 -12.86
C LEU A 160 10.49 -3.95 -13.16
N VAL A 161 9.98 -4.05 -14.39
CA VAL A 161 8.70 -3.44 -14.78
C VAL A 161 7.53 -4.04 -13.99
N GLY A 162 7.49 -5.36 -13.84
CA GLY A 162 6.48 -6.05 -13.04
C GLY A 162 6.50 -5.59 -11.58
N TRP A 163 7.69 -5.50 -10.98
CA TRP A 163 7.84 -5.02 -9.61
C TRP A 163 7.42 -3.55 -9.45
N LEU A 164 7.86 -2.69 -10.37
CA LEU A 164 7.50 -1.26 -10.36
C LEU A 164 6.00 -1.05 -10.52
N ASN A 165 5.34 -1.84 -11.36
CA ASN A 165 3.89 -1.77 -11.53
C ASN A 165 3.17 -2.04 -10.20
N VAL A 166 3.60 -3.08 -9.47
CA VAL A 166 3.05 -3.43 -8.16
C VAL A 166 3.42 -2.38 -7.09
N HIS A 167 4.66 -1.90 -7.09
CA HIS A 167 5.15 -0.89 -6.14
C HIS A 167 4.33 0.41 -6.24
N HIS A 168 4.19 0.94 -7.46
CA HIS A 168 3.46 2.17 -7.74
C HIS A 168 1.96 2.03 -7.59
N ALA A 169 1.38 0.87 -7.91
CA ALA A 169 -0.03 0.60 -7.66
C ALA A 169 -0.38 0.65 -6.16
N ARG A 170 0.55 0.25 -5.28
CA ARG A 170 0.37 0.30 -3.81
C ARG A 170 0.62 1.71 -3.22
N ASN A 171 1.16 2.65 -4.01
CA ASN A 171 1.47 4.03 -3.59
C ASN A 171 2.33 4.07 -2.32
N GLU A 172 3.29 3.16 -2.22
CA GLU A 172 4.14 3.00 -1.06
C GLU A 172 5.46 3.72 -1.23
N ILE A 173 6.01 4.24 -0.14
CA ILE A 173 7.35 4.83 -0.12
C ILE A 173 8.34 3.77 0.33
N LEU A 174 9.39 3.56 -0.47
CA LEU A 174 10.50 2.68 -0.09
C LEU A 174 11.42 3.41 0.90
N PRO A 175 11.62 2.89 2.13
CA PRO A 175 12.49 3.52 3.11
C PRO A 175 13.91 3.76 2.57
N PRO A 176 14.58 4.89 2.91
CA PRO A 176 15.85 5.29 2.30
C PRO A 176 16.93 4.20 2.29
N ARG A 177 17.09 3.46 3.39
CA ARG A 177 18.07 2.37 3.49
C ARG A 177 17.76 1.21 2.55
N LEU A 178 16.48 0.83 2.44
CA LEU A 178 16.03 -0.22 1.53
C LEU A 178 16.17 0.22 0.07
N ARG A 179 15.84 1.49 -0.20
CA ARG A 179 16.01 2.13 -1.52
C ARG A 179 17.46 2.15 -1.96
N GLU A 180 18.38 2.61 -1.10
CA GLU A 180 19.82 2.65 -1.38
C GLU A 180 20.35 1.26 -1.75
N ALA A 181 20.00 0.25 -0.96
CA ALA A 181 20.42 -1.13 -1.22
C ALA A 181 19.85 -1.68 -2.55
N LEU A 182 18.55 -1.44 -2.82
CA LEU A 182 17.92 -1.85 -4.06
C LEU A 182 18.56 -1.17 -5.28
N LEU A 183 18.80 0.15 -5.21
CA LEU A 183 19.45 0.89 -6.28
C LEU A 183 20.87 0.39 -6.56
N ALA A 184 21.64 0.07 -5.51
CA ALA A 184 22.97 -0.49 -5.68
C ALA A 184 22.93 -1.83 -6.45
N ARG A 185 21.95 -2.70 -6.14
CA ARG A 185 21.74 -3.98 -6.84
C ARG A 185 21.34 -3.78 -8.30
N LEU A 186 20.39 -2.88 -8.59
CA LEU A 186 19.90 -2.62 -9.95
C LEU A 186 20.97 -1.99 -10.83
N ARG A 187 21.76 -1.05 -10.31
CA ARG A 187 22.85 -0.39 -11.06
C ARG A 187 24.00 -1.34 -11.40
N ALA A 188 24.18 -2.41 -10.63
CA ALA A 188 25.17 -3.44 -10.90
C ALA A 188 24.71 -4.46 -11.97
N ALA A 189 23.42 -4.47 -12.34
CA ALA A 189 22.87 -5.44 -13.28
C ALA A 189 23.19 -5.07 -14.75
N PRO A 190 23.92 -5.91 -15.50
CA PRO A 190 24.31 -5.58 -16.88
C PRO A 190 23.13 -5.45 -17.84
N ALA A 191 22.03 -6.17 -17.61
CA ALA A 191 20.84 -6.12 -18.47
C ALA A 191 20.05 -4.80 -18.33
N LEU A 192 20.32 -4.02 -17.27
CA LEU A 192 19.76 -2.68 -17.04
C LEU A 192 20.75 -1.57 -17.41
N ALA A 193 21.87 -1.91 -18.06
CA ALA A 193 22.86 -0.90 -18.46
C ALA A 193 22.23 0.15 -19.39
N GLY A 194 22.40 1.43 -19.04
CA GLY A 194 21.80 2.56 -19.75
C GLY A 194 20.46 3.04 -19.19
N LEU A 195 19.93 2.37 -18.16
CA LEU A 195 18.78 2.82 -17.38
C LEU A 195 19.24 3.41 -16.04
N ASP A 196 18.71 4.56 -15.63
CA ASP A 196 18.81 4.99 -14.23
C ASP A 196 17.56 4.52 -13.47
N PRO A 197 17.67 3.55 -12.55
CA PRO A 197 16.52 3.03 -11.82
C PRO A 197 15.99 3.99 -10.75
N ALA A 198 16.76 5.02 -10.36
CA ALA A 198 16.35 5.97 -9.32
C ALA A 198 15.03 6.69 -9.61
N PRO A 199 14.88 7.42 -10.73
CA PRO A 199 13.62 8.10 -11.05
C PRO A 199 12.44 7.12 -11.19
N LEU A 200 12.69 5.91 -11.71
CA LEU A 200 11.63 4.92 -11.88
C LEU A 200 11.05 4.41 -10.57
N ILE A 201 11.87 4.29 -9.52
CA ILE A 201 11.42 3.85 -8.20
C ILE A 201 10.69 4.98 -7.47
N ASP A 202 11.21 6.20 -7.56
CA ASP A 202 10.73 7.32 -6.75
C ASP A 202 9.48 8.00 -7.32
N ASP A 203 9.32 7.95 -8.64
CA ASP A 203 8.32 8.72 -9.36
C ASP A 203 7.52 7.82 -10.31
N LYS A 204 6.22 7.73 -10.02
CA LYS A 204 5.27 6.94 -10.82
C LYS A 204 5.14 7.48 -12.24
N ASP A 205 5.12 8.80 -12.42
CA ASP A 205 4.97 9.42 -13.73
C ASP A 205 6.24 9.18 -14.57
N ALA A 206 7.42 9.25 -13.96
CA ALA A 206 8.68 8.90 -14.64
C ALA A 206 8.69 7.42 -15.09
N TYR A 207 8.22 6.51 -14.24
CA TYR A 207 8.04 5.10 -14.58
C TYR A 207 7.05 4.91 -15.75
N GLU A 208 5.89 5.54 -15.69
CA GLU A 208 4.86 5.41 -16.74
C GLU A 208 5.33 5.99 -18.07
N VAL A 209 6.00 7.16 -18.07
CA VAL A 209 6.61 7.74 -19.27
C VAL A 209 7.63 6.79 -19.87
N PHE A 210 8.53 6.23 -19.05
CA PHE A 210 9.51 5.26 -19.52
C PHE A 210 8.84 4.06 -20.20
N VAL A 211 7.91 3.38 -19.54
CA VAL A 211 7.26 2.18 -20.12
C VAL A 211 6.48 2.53 -21.39
N ARG A 212 5.79 3.68 -21.42
CA ARG A 212 5.01 4.15 -22.57
C ARG A 212 5.89 4.43 -23.79
N GLU A 213 7.05 5.07 -23.61
CA GLU A 213 8.00 5.33 -24.69
C GLU A 213 8.58 4.03 -25.28
N GLN A 214 8.84 3.04 -24.42
CA GLN A 214 9.31 1.73 -24.85
C GLN A 214 8.23 0.96 -25.63
N TRP A 215 6.98 1.02 -25.16
CA TRP A 215 5.84 0.44 -25.87
C TRP A 215 5.60 1.10 -27.24
N ASP A 216 5.57 2.43 -27.30
CA ASP A 216 5.44 3.18 -28.57
C ASP A 216 6.56 2.83 -29.55
N THR A 217 7.79 2.69 -29.05
CA THR A 217 8.95 2.25 -29.86
C THR A 217 8.74 0.85 -30.43
N PHE A 218 8.24 -0.10 -29.63
CA PHE A 218 7.90 -1.44 -30.10
C PHE A 218 6.83 -1.39 -31.20
N VAL A 219 5.71 -0.69 -30.94
CA VAL A 219 4.56 -0.61 -31.85
C VAL A 219 4.97 -0.02 -33.20
N ARG A 220 5.74 1.08 -33.21
CA ARG A 220 6.22 1.70 -34.46
C ARG A 220 7.12 0.76 -35.27
N ARG A 221 8.00 0.03 -34.58
CA ARG A 221 8.88 -0.97 -35.22
C ARG A 221 8.08 -2.12 -35.83
N ALA A 222 7.09 -2.63 -35.10
CA ALA A 222 6.22 -3.71 -35.56
C ALA A 222 5.33 -3.28 -36.73
N ALA A 223 4.81 -2.05 -36.70
CA ALA A 223 3.96 -1.48 -37.75
C ALA A 223 4.75 -0.96 -38.97
N GLY A 224 6.08 -1.11 -39.01
CA GLY A 224 6.92 -0.69 -40.14
C GLY A 224 7.00 0.82 -40.34
N THR A 225 6.67 1.63 -39.33
CA THR A 225 6.78 3.10 -39.40
C THR A 225 8.22 3.54 -39.09
N SER A 226 8.72 4.52 -39.83
CA SER A 226 10.10 5.01 -39.68
C SER A 226 10.39 5.44 -38.24
N ILE A 227 11.44 4.87 -37.66
CA ILE A 227 11.92 5.21 -36.32
C ILE A 227 12.61 6.58 -36.47
N ALA A 228 11.91 7.68 -36.17
CA ALA A 228 12.60 8.88 -35.74
C ALA A 228 13.50 8.45 -34.56
N LYS A 229 14.79 8.78 -34.58
CA LYS A 229 15.74 8.41 -33.52
C LYS A 229 15.22 8.95 -32.18
N THR A 230 14.42 8.17 -31.47
CA THR A 230 14.14 8.41 -30.06
C THR A 230 15.48 8.30 -29.36
N GLY A 231 15.90 9.36 -28.65
CA GLY A 231 17.21 9.40 -27.99
C GLY A 231 17.35 8.36 -26.87
N ALA A 232 16.25 7.77 -26.40
CA ALA A 232 16.23 6.77 -25.36
C ALA A 232 16.58 5.36 -25.88
N PRO A 233 17.43 4.60 -25.19
CA PRO A 233 17.69 3.20 -25.53
C PRO A 233 16.42 2.36 -25.43
N TYR A 234 16.19 1.48 -26.41
CA TYR A 234 15.12 0.47 -26.37
C TYR A 234 15.57 -0.73 -25.55
N ILE A 235 15.16 -0.76 -24.29
CA ILE A 235 15.54 -1.74 -23.26
C ILE A 235 14.44 -2.80 -23.10
N LEU A 236 13.16 -2.41 -23.10
CA LEU A 236 12.04 -3.34 -22.97
C LEU A 236 11.75 -3.99 -24.33
N ARG A 237 12.41 -5.13 -24.60
CA ARG A 237 12.28 -5.86 -25.86
C ARG A 237 11.01 -6.71 -25.88
N PHE A 238 9.85 -6.06 -25.95
CA PHE A 238 8.54 -6.71 -25.97
C PHE A 238 8.43 -7.82 -27.03
N GLU A 239 9.16 -7.73 -28.15
CA GLU A 239 9.16 -8.76 -29.20
C GLU A 239 9.89 -10.06 -28.83
N ARG A 240 10.70 -10.05 -27.76
CA ARG A 240 11.53 -11.21 -27.36
C ARG A 240 11.25 -11.71 -25.94
N ASP A 241 10.59 -10.89 -25.14
CA ASP A 241 10.40 -11.15 -23.71
C ASP A 241 8.95 -11.56 -23.44
N THR A 242 8.74 -12.84 -23.17
CA THR A 242 7.41 -13.40 -22.92
C THR A 242 6.80 -12.90 -21.62
N GLU A 243 7.61 -12.59 -20.60
CA GLU A 243 7.11 -12.06 -19.32
C GLU A 243 6.52 -10.65 -19.54
N LEU A 244 7.19 -9.80 -20.33
CA LEU A 244 6.62 -8.50 -20.74
C LEU A 244 5.34 -8.64 -21.58
N GLN A 245 5.25 -9.67 -22.43
CA GLN A 245 4.05 -9.93 -23.25
C GLN A 245 2.87 -10.33 -22.37
N ASP A 246 3.10 -11.22 -21.40
CA ASP A 246 2.09 -11.68 -20.46
C ASP A 246 1.61 -10.55 -19.53
N ASP A 247 2.53 -9.67 -19.12
CA ASP A 247 2.25 -8.52 -18.26
C ASP A 247 1.53 -7.36 -18.95
N LEU A 248 1.48 -7.32 -20.29
CA LEU A 248 0.87 -6.23 -21.07
C LEU A 248 -0.56 -5.93 -20.63
N ALA A 249 -1.37 -6.97 -20.42
CA ALA A 249 -2.75 -6.81 -19.94
C ALA A 249 -2.80 -6.14 -18.56
N GLY A 250 -1.83 -6.42 -17.69
CA GLY A 250 -1.66 -5.76 -16.40
C GLY A 250 -1.33 -4.29 -16.56
N LEU A 251 -0.37 -3.95 -17.43
CA LEU A 251 0.07 -2.56 -17.68
C LEU A 251 -1.03 -1.70 -18.31
N LEU A 252 -1.86 -2.27 -19.19
CA LEU A 252 -3.03 -1.60 -19.75
C LEU A 252 -4.13 -1.39 -18.71
N ARG A 253 -4.34 -2.39 -17.86
CA ARG A 253 -5.34 -2.33 -16.78
C ARG A 253 -4.95 -1.32 -15.70
N THR A 254 -3.67 -1.21 -15.35
CA THR A 254 -3.20 -0.20 -14.39
C THR A 254 -3.09 1.20 -15.01
N GLY A 255 -3.22 1.33 -16.33
CA GLY A 255 -3.08 2.60 -17.05
C GLY A 255 -1.62 3.03 -17.26
N THR A 256 -0.65 2.20 -16.87
CA THR A 256 0.79 2.43 -17.11
C THR A 256 1.07 2.58 -18.60
N ILE A 257 0.46 1.72 -19.41
CA ILE A 257 0.45 1.84 -20.86
C ILE A 257 -0.95 2.28 -21.30
N ALA A 258 -1.00 3.29 -22.17
CA ALA A 258 -2.19 3.62 -22.94
C ALA A 258 -2.09 2.95 -24.32
N PRO A 259 -3.20 2.43 -24.88
CA PRO A 259 -3.21 1.90 -26.23
C PRO A 259 -2.70 2.92 -27.27
N VAL A 260 -1.86 2.47 -28.20
CA VAL A 260 -1.27 3.33 -29.25
C VAL A 260 -2.09 3.20 -30.54
N ARG A 261 -2.42 4.34 -31.16
CA ARG A 261 -3.12 4.32 -32.45
C ARG A 261 -2.20 3.88 -33.57
N VAL A 262 -2.67 2.94 -34.38
CA VAL A 262 -1.99 2.43 -35.56
C VAL A 262 -2.96 2.37 -36.75
N GLY A 263 -2.42 2.52 -37.96
CA GLY A 263 -3.23 2.47 -39.18
C GLY A 263 -3.91 1.11 -39.37
N ASP A 264 -3.18 0.01 -39.11
CA ASP A 264 -3.70 -1.35 -39.19
C ASP A 264 -3.23 -2.20 -37.98
N PRO A 265 -4.10 -2.44 -36.98
CA PRO A 265 -3.79 -3.29 -35.84
C PRO A 265 -3.48 -4.75 -36.18
N ASP A 266 -3.94 -5.25 -37.34
CA ASP A 266 -3.75 -6.66 -37.71
C ASP A 266 -2.30 -6.97 -38.10
N LEU A 267 -1.50 -5.96 -38.41
CA LEU A 267 -0.05 -6.07 -38.65
C LEU A 267 0.74 -6.44 -37.39
N LEU A 268 0.18 -6.18 -36.20
CA LEU A 268 0.84 -6.53 -34.95
C LEU A 268 0.58 -7.99 -34.54
N PRO A 269 1.53 -8.60 -33.80
CA PRO A 269 1.32 -9.91 -33.20
C PRO A 269 0.05 -9.96 -32.35
N ALA A 270 -0.63 -11.10 -32.33
CA ALA A 270 -1.92 -11.25 -31.63
C ALA A 270 -1.87 -10.82 -30.15
N TRP A 271 -0.78 -11.11 -29.45
CA TRP A 271 -0.59 -10.73 -28.05
C TRP A 271 -0.49 -9.19 -27.85
N ALA A 272 -0.05 -8.44 -28.86
CA ALA A 272 0.15 -6.99 -28.79
C ALA A 272 -1.12 -6.20 -29.12
N ARG A 273 -2.09 -6.84 -29.79
CA ARG A 273 -3.35 -6.21 -30.26
C ARG A 273 -4.14 -5.49 -29.15
N PRO A 274 -4.22 -5.99 -27.90
CA PRO A 274 -4.90 -5.26 -26.83
C PRO A 274 -4.27 -3.90 -26.48
N GLY A 275 -2.99 -3.70 -26.82
CA GLY A 275 -2.25 -2.46 -26.55
C GLY A 275 -2.23 -1.46 -27.70
N VAL A 276 -3.04 -1.67 -28.74
CA VAL A 276 -3.18 -0.77 -29.88
C VAL A 276 -4.65 -0.51 -30.22
N LEU A 277 -4.90 0.60 -30.89
CA LEU A 277 -6.22 0.99 -31.40
C LEU A 277 -6.12 1.26 -32.90
N ALA A 278 -7.20 0.98 -33.64
CA ALA A 278 -7.32 1.49 -35.00
C ALA A 278 -7.38 3.04 -34.97
N GLU A 279 -6.99 3.70 -36.05
CA GLU A 279 -7.00 5.19 -36.12
C GLU A 279 -8.37 5.81 -35.81
N THR A 280 -9.46 5.11 -36.13
CA THR A 280 -10.83 5.57 -35.89
C THR A 280 -11.36 5.25 -34.50
N ASP A 281 -10.64 4.45 -33.71
CA ASP A 281 -11.04 4.05 -32.37
C ASP A 281 -10.44 5.01 -31.32
N ASP A 282 -11.26 5.37 -30.34
CA ASP A 282 -10.85 6.21 -29.21
C ASP A 282 -10.51 5.42 -27.94
N GLY A 283 -10.80 4.11 -27.91
CA GLY A 283 -10.49 3.18 -26.83
C GLY A 283 -11.19 3.46 -25.49
N ARG A 284 -12.00 4.52 -25.39
CA ARG A 284 -12.61 4.96 -24.12
C ARG A 284 -13.59 3.91 -23.60
N ALA A 285 -14.39 3.33 -24.49
CA ALA A 285 -15.35 2.29 -24.12
C ALA A 285 -14.67 1.03 -23.55
N ALA A 286 -13.58 0.57 -24.17
CA ALA A 286 -12.83 -0.58 -23.67
C ALA A 286 -12.19 -0.30 -22.30
N ARG A 287 -11.64 0.91 -22.11
CA ARG A 287 -11.09 1.35 -20.83
C ARG A 287 -12.16 1.40 -19.73
N ALA A 288 -13.33 1.95 -20.04
CA ALA A 288 -14.45 2.02 -19.11
C ALA A 288 -14.92 0.61 -18.66
N VAL A 289 -15.01 -0.34 -19.60
CA VAL A 289 -15.35 -1.74 -19.28
C VAL A 289 -14.30 -2.39 -18.39
N ALA A 290 -13.01 -2.18 -18.68
CA ALA A 290 -11.92 -2.73 -17.86
C ALA A 290 -11.92 -2.18 -16.42
N LEU A 291 -12.11 -0.86 -16.25
CA LEU A 291 -12.24 -0.22 -14.94
C LEU A 291 -13.46 -0.72 -14.18
N ALA A 292 -14.62 -0.80 -14.84
CA ALA A 292 -15.84 -1.32 -14.23
C ALA A 292 -15.68 -2.77 -13.76
N GLY A 293 -15.04 -3.63 -14.58
CA GLY A 293 -14.74 -5.01 -14.22
C GLY A 293 -13.77 -5.14 -13.04
N SER A 294 -12.71 -4.31 -13.02
CA SER A 294 -11.75 -4.24 -11.91
C SER A 294 -12.45 -3.84 -10.60
N LEU A 295 -13.24 -2.76 -10.63
CA LEU A 295 -14.01 -2.27 -9.49
C LEU A 295 -15.03 -3.31 -9.00
N ALA A 296 -15.75 -3.98 -9.91
CA ALA A 296 -16.68 -5.03 -9.55
C ALA A 296 -15.99 -6.19 -8.83
N GLY A 297 -14.81 -6.61 -9.31
CA GLY A 297 -14.00 -7.64 -8.64
C GLY A 297 -13.52 -7.21 -7.25
N ARG A 298 -13.06 -5.96 -7.10
CA ARG A 298 -12.63 -5.41 -5.80
C ARG A 298 -13.79 -5.21 -4.82
N LEU A 299 -15.00 -4.93 -5.29
CA LEU A 299 -16.20 -4.68 -4.49
C LEU A 299 -17.03 -5.94 -4.19
N GLY A 300 -16.78 -7.05 -4.90
CA GLY A 300 -17.48 -8.33 -4.73
C GLY A 300 -17.21 -9.02 -3.37
N GLU A 301 -17.90 -10.14 -3.15
CA GLU A 301 -17.79 -10.96 -1.93
C GLU A 301 -16.38 -11.54 -1.72
N ASP A 302 -15.65 -11.80 -2.82
CA ASP A 302 -14.26 -12.25 -2.81
C ASP A 302 -13.25 -11.16 -2.39
N GLY A 303 -13.68 -9.90 -2.29
CA GLY A 303 -12.81 -8.77 -1.99
C GLY A 303 -12.25 -8.71 -0.56
N GLY A 304 -12.65 -9.65 0.31
CA GLY A 304 -12.16 -9.74 1.68
C GLY A 304 -12.47 -8.51 2.54
N GLU A 305 -11.81 -8.43 3.70
CA GLU A 305 -11.87 -7.25 4.55
C GLU A 305 -10.94 -6.17 3.99
N ARG A 306 -11.53 -5.06 3.52
CA ARG A 306 -10.81 -3.97 2.85
C ARG A 306 -10.16 -3.05 3.86
N ARG A 307 -8.93 -2.62 3.59
CA ARG A 307 -8.22 -1.59 4.36
C ARG A 307 -8.35 -0.22 3.70
N TRP A 308 -7.93 0.82 4.41
CA TRP A 308 -7.87 2.18 3.87
C TRP A 308 -7.11 2.27 2.52
N ASP A 309 -5.99 1.55 2.39
CA ASP A 309 -5.18 1.58 1.17
C ASP A 309 -5.93 1.02 -0.05
N ASP A 310 -6.76 0.00 0.15
CA ASP A 310 -7.62 -0.57 -0.89
C ASP A 310 -8.66 0.46 -1.35
N TRP A 311 -9.25 1.21 -0.42
CA TRP A 311 -10.19 2.27 -0.73
C TRP A 311 -9.56 3.42 -1.51
N ARG A 312 -8.30 3.76 -1.27
CA ARG A 312 -7.58 4.75 -2.09
C ARG A 312 -7.43 4.29 -3.53
N ALA A 313 -7.13 3.01 -3.75
CA ALA A 313 -7.04 2.44 -5.09
C ALA A 313 -8.41 2.43 -5.80
N ILE A 314 -9.46 2.00 -5.09
CA ILE A 314 -10.85 2.02 -5.59
C ILE A 314 -11.28 3.45 -5.96
N ALA A 315 -10.99 4.43 -5.11
CA ALA A 315 -11.35 5.82 -5.35
C ALA A 315 -10.70 6.39 -6.63
N ARG A 316 -9.45 6.01 -6.92
CA ARG A 316 -8.75 6.41 -8.15
C ARG A 316 -9.40 5.79 -9.39
N GLU A 317 -9.65 4.48 -9.39
CA GLU A 317 -10.30 3.79 -10.50
C GLU A 317 -11.74 4.33 -10.74
N TRP A 318 -12.47 4.62 -9.66
CA TRP A 318 -13.80 5.22 -9.74
C TRP A 318 -13.77 6.64 -10.31
N ALA A 319 -12.78 7.46 -9.94
CA ALA A 319 -12.62 8.81 -10.48
C ALA A 319 -12.34 8.78 -11.99
N GLU A 320 -11.45 7.89 -12.44
CA GLU A 320 -11.16 7.71 -13.87
C GLU A 320 -12.40 7.25 -14.65
N LEU A 321 -13.11 6.23 -14.14
CA LEU A 321 -14.36 5.76 -14.75
C LEU A 321 -15.43 6.87 -14.83
N SER A 322 -15.50 7.72 -13.79
CA SER A 322 -16.42 8.85 -13.76
C SER A 322 -16.12 9.90 -14.82
N ILE A 323 -14.83 10.17 -15.09
CA ILE A 323 -14.41 11.09 -16.16
C ILE A 323 -14.78 10.50 -17.52
N LEU A 324 -14.42 9.24 -17.79
CA LEU A 324 -14.73 8.56 -19.05
C LEU A 324 -16.24 8.54 -19.32
N ARG A 325 -17.05 8.34 -18.28
CA ARG A 325 -18.51 8.36 -18.38
C ARG A 325 -19.01 9.69 -18.96
N VAL A 326 -18.51 10.81 -18.43
CA VAL A 326 -18.86 12.17 -18.87
C VAL A 326 -18.38 12.42 -20.29
N GLU A 327 -17.16 12.03 -20.61
CA GLU A 327 -16.59 12.20 -21.96
C GLU A 327 -17.33 11.41 -23.04
N MET A 328 -17.85 10.23 -22.70
CA MET A 328 -18.56 9.35 -23.64
C MET A 328 -20.06 9.69 -23.79
N ASP A 329 -20.58 10.68 -23.06
CA ASP A 329 -22.03 10.94 -22.90
C ASP A 329 -22.81 9.65 -22.58
N SER A 330 -22.16 8.75 -21.85
CA SER A 330 -22.72 7.44 -21.54
C SER A 330 -23.66 7.58 -20.33
N GLY A 331 -24.95 7.24 -20.54
CA GLY A 331 -25.98 7.41 -19.53
C GLY A 331 -25.67 6.65 -18.23
N SER A 332 -26.09 7.21 -17.08
CA SER A 332 -25.74 6.65 -15.75
C SER A 332 -26.24 5.23 -15.50
N ALA A 333 -27.21 4.75 -16.30
CA ALA A 333 -27.84 3.44 -16.11
C ALA A 333 -26.87 2.26 -16.15
N ALA A 334 -25.80 2.32 -16.95
CA ALA A 334 -24.85 1.21 -17.10
C ALA A 334 -23.95 1.01 -15.86
N ILE A 335 -23.68 2.09 -15.11
CA ILE A 335 -22.74 2.09 -13.98
C ILE A 335 -23.47 2.24 -12.64
N ALA A 336 -24.74 2.66 -12.63
CA ALA A 336 -25.55 2.82 -11.42
C ALA A 336 -25.53 1.61 -10.46
N PRO A 337 -25.56 0.33 -10.92
CA PRO A 337 -25.43 -0.81 -10.01
C PRO A 337 -24.07 -0.87 -9.29
N LEU A 338 -23.00 -0.50 -9.99
CA LEU A 338 -21.65 -0.45 -9.45
C LEU A 338 -21.52 0.69 -8.43
N GLU A 339 -22.06 1.87 -8.75
CA GLU A 339 -22.13 3.04 -7.85
C GLU A 339 -22.83 2.69 -6.54
N ALA A 340 -24.04 2.11 -6.63
CA ALA A 340 -24.81 1.70 -5.46
C ALA A 340 -24.07 0.67 -4.59
N THR A 341 -23.34 -0.25 -5.24
CA THR A 341 -22.53 -1.25 -4.53
C THR A 341 -21.33 -0.60 -3.84
N LEU A 342 -20.64 0.32 -4.51
CA LEU A 342 -19.51 1.08 -3.97
C LEU A 342 -19.96 1.87 -2.74
N ASP A 343 -21.01 2.67 -2.85
CA ASP A 343 -21.53 3.52 -1.78
C ASP A 343 -21.90 2.71 -0.54
N ARG A 344 -22.70 1.65 -0.72
CA ARG A 344 -23.10 0.77 0.38
C ARG A 344 -21.88 0.16 1.08
N THR A 345 -20.95 -0.40 0.30
CA THR A 345 -19.77 -1.09 0.82
C THR A 345 -18.84 -0.12 1.55
N PHE A 346 -18.64 1.08 1.00
CA PHE A 346 -17.81 2.11 1.61
C PHE A 346 -18.43 2.63 2.91
N LEU A 347 -19.73 2.94 2.92
CA LEU A 347 -20.43 3.42 4.11
C LEU A 347 -20.43 2.40 5.25
N ASP A 348 -20.63 1.13 4.94
CA ASP A 348 -20.60 0.06 5.94
C ASP A 348 -19.20 -0.18 6.51
N TRP A 349 -18.17 -0.04 5.69
CA TRP A 349 -16.78 -0.05 6.14
C TRP A 349 -16.46 1.19 7.00
N LEU A 350 -16.84 2.38 6.53
CA LEU A 350 -16.57 3.66 7.20
C LEU A 350 -17.18 3.68 8.60
N ARG A 351 -18.44 3.25 8.76
CA ARG A 351 -19.10 3.20 10.08
C ARG A 351 -18.34 2.36 11.10
N ARG A 352 -17.67 1.29 10.68
CA ARG A 352 -16.90 0.38 11.56
C ARG A 352 -15.49 0.90 11.81
N ARG A 353 -14.86 1.52 10.81
CA ARG A 353 -13.43 1.85 10.82
C ARG A 353 -13.13 3.34 10.98
N TYR A 354 -14.13 4.23 11.02
CA TYR A 354 -13.94 5.69 11.09
C TYR A 354 -12.98 6.13 12.20
N ALA A 355 -13.13 5.58 13.41
CA ALA A 355 -12.28 5.92 14.54
C ALA A 355 -10.80 5.56 14.31
N SER A 356 -10.53 4.48 13.56
CA SER A 356 -9.16 4.06 13.24
C SER A 356 -8.48 4.97 12.21
N LEU A 357 -9.24 5.70 11.40
CA LEU A 357 -8.70 6.66 10.43
C LEU A 357 -8.07 7.87 11.10
N GLY A 358 -8.57 8.27 12.28
CA GLY A 358 -8.01 9.39 13.05
C GLY A 358 -6.59 9.14 13.55
N GLY A 359 -6.19 7.88 13.74
CA GLY A 359 -4.83 7.48 14.14
C GLY A 359 -3.86 7.35 12.97
N GLN A 360 -4.32 7.44 11.72
CA GLN A 360 -3.44 7.30 10.57
C GLN A 360 -2.53 8.51 10.41
N LYS A 361 -1.23 8.26 10.61
CA LYS A 361 -0.19 9.24 10.34
C LYS A 361 -0.03 9.37 8.83
N LEU A 362 -0.64 10.41 8.25
CA LEU A 362 -0.42 10.73 6.84
C LEU A 362 1.07 11.04 6.61
N PRO A 363 1.75 10.32 5.69
CA PRO A 363 3.21 10.41 5.53
C PRO A 363 3.67 11.77 5.01
N GLN A 364 2.80 12.49 4.30
CA GLN A 364 2.97 13.90 3.99
C GLN A 364 1.64 14.64 4.17
N PRO A 365 1.62 15.77 4.86
CA PRO A 365 0.46 16.65 4.88
C PRO A 365 0.22 17.21 3.48
N HIS A 366 -0.84 16.75 2.82
CA HIS A 366 -1.23 17.22 1.48
C HIS A 366 -1.98 18.58 1.53
N HIS A 367 -2.50 18.95 2.71
CA HIS A 367 -3.17 20.24 2.93
C HIS A 367 -2.37 21.10 3.90
N VAL A 368 -2.36 22.42 3.66
CA VAL A 368 -1.60 23.43 4.43
C VAL A 368 -1.93 23.47 5.93
N HIS A 369 -3.09 22.92 6.34
CA HIS A 369 -3.52 22.84 7.74
C HIS A 369 -3.16 21.52 8.43
N HIS A 370 -2.64 20.53 7.69
CA HIS A 370 -2.08 19.34 8.31
C HIS A 370 -0.67 19.69 8.80
N VAL A 371 -0.50 19.78 10.12
CA VAL A 371 0.82 19.98 10.72
C VAL A 371 1.63 18.69 10.54
N PRO A 372 2.80 18.73 9.88
CA PRO A 372 3.70 17.58 9.86
C PRO A 372 3.95 17.08 11.29
N LEU A 373 3.87 15.77 11.53
CA LEU A 373 4.03 15.18 12.88
C LEU A 373 5.36 15.54 13.58
N TRP A 374 6.38 15.98 12.84
CA TRP A 374 7.65 16.46 13.43
C TRP A 374 7.56 17.90 13.97
N LEU A 375 6.57 18.69 13.55
CA LEU A 375 6.24 20.02 14.10
C LEU A 375 5.25 19.96 15.27
N ALA A 376 4.55 18.85 15.46
CA ALA A 376 3.65 18.62 16.60
C ALA A 376 4.38 18.11 17.87
N ARG A 377 5.69 18.35 17.96
CA ARG A 377 6.55 17.93 19.08
C ARG A 377 6.79 19.05 20.09
#